data_AF-A0A1H7DQA6-F1
#
_entry.id   AF-A0A1H7DQA6-F1
#
_cell.length_a   1.000
_cell.length_b   1.000
_cell.length_c   1.000
_cell.angle_alpha   90.00
_cell.angle_beta   90.00
_cell.angle_gamma   90.00
#
_symmetry.space_group_name_H-M   'P 1'
#
loop_
_entity.id
_entity.type
_entity.pdbx_description
1 polymer ?
#
loop_
_entity_poly.entity_id
_entity_poly.type
_entity_poly.pdbx_seq_one_letter_code
_entity_poly.pdbx_strand_id
1 'polypeptide(L)'
;MTSLLDLLAVPPTLLALGEPTHGESAFLQIRNETFMSLAEQGYRSIALESDRAAGLIANEFVQGSTAVALDRALTEGFSHGLGAAPANRDLLLRMREWNVGRSASERLTFHGFDAPLEIEGAPSPRRYLTRACEFLGLDRSAEIDDLIGDEARWSDMAAIWEPGRSIGRSADAQRLRVLADDLLTELYLNAPRLAEDWQTAFVHATSAIAVLRYHAAAAAPLKREERFARLAGVRDALMAENLLAIRSAEAYRGPTLVFAHNTHLQRQSSTMTMAGVDVSWAGAGAIIASLLEGRYAVIVGSLGASPALGIEVPTRSTYEGRLQQETTLPRYVRASDIAAAERRTHDYRYFPLDQATIEHADAVLHIPTGVDAAMLADRILALPGVEQIVASEENGSPEGAWGDRFFHVGPDRRQPFATIVEHDVPGFDDASQLDRPGVFRLNLDLGRTEFESLFGFPPKAFEEHRHEFDFARLDTLVPHPGYALYGFGSIVMPGPHVLPEIDRLLAIAYARAVDRHERAARRAADH
;
A
#
# COMPACT_ATOMS: atom_id res chain seq x y z
N MET A 1 -7.03 -18.78 16.93
CA MET A 1 -6.98 -17.32 16.72
C MET A 1 -8.27 -16.94 16.01
N THR A 2 -8.93 -15.89 16.47
CA THR A 2 -10.13 -15.34 15.82
C THR A 2 -9.72 -14.78 14.46
N SER A 3 -10.33 -15.25 13.37
CA SER A 3 -10.10 -14.70 12.03
C SER A 3 -10.59 -13.25 11.97
N LEU A 4 -9.99 -12.43 11.08
CA LEU A 4 -10.51 -11.10 10.76
C LEU A 4 -12.01 -11.15 10.43
N LEU A 5 -12.43 -12.19 9.71
CA LEU A 5 -13.82 -12.36 9.30
C LEU A 5 -14.76 -12.70 10.49
N ASP A 6 -14.23 -13.26 11.58
CA ASP A 6 -15.02 -13.55 12.81
C ASP A 6 -15.36 -12.27 13.60
N LEU A 7 -14.74 -11.14 13.24
CA LEU A 7 -15.11 -9.83 13.78
C LEU A 7 -16.36 -9.26 13.11
N LEU A 8 -16.69 -9.73 11.90
CA LEU A 8 -17.77 -9.21 11.09
C LEU A 8 -19.07 -10.00 11.35
N ALA A 9 -20.19 -9.28 11.43
CA ALA A 9 -21.49 -9.91 11.68
C ALA A 9 -21.97 -10.77 10.49
N VAL A 10 -21.63 -10.36 9.27
CA VAL A 10 -21.99 -11.04 8.02
C VAL A 10 -20.74 -11.05 7.13
N PRO A 11 -20.42 -12.18 6.46
CA PRO A 11 -19.34 -12.21 5.48
C PRO A 11 -19.62 -11.23 4.33
N PRO A 12 -18.78 -10.20 4.14
CA PRO A 12 -19.02 -9.21 3.09
C PRO A 12 -18.57 -9.73 1.73
N THR A 13 -19.22 -9.26 0.65
CA THR A 13 -18.69 -9.43 -0.71
C THR A 13 -17.67 -8.36 -1.07
N LEU A 14 -17.65 -7.28 -0.27
CA LEU A 14 -16.70 -6.18 -0.36
C LEU A 14 -16.23 -5.80 1.03
N LEU A 15 -14.98 -6.13 1.33
CA LEU A 15 -14.34 -5.76 2.59
C LEU A 15 -13.44 -4.56 2.34
N ALA A 16 -13.76 -3.42 2.93
CA ALA A 16 -12.92 -2.23 2.88
C ALA A 16 -11.97 -2.20 4.07
N LEU A 17 -10.68 -1.99 3.81
CA LEU A 17 -9.62 -1.79 4.78
C LEU A 17 -9.02 -0.40 4.57
N GLY A 18 -9.21 0.47 5.54
CA GLY A 18 -8.78 1.86 5.50
C GLY A 18 -7.41 2.10 6.14
N GLU A 19 -6.80 3.21 5.74
CA GLU A 19 -5.65 3.81 6.42
C GLU A 19 -5.92 5.28 6.76
N PRO A 20 -5.37 5.81 7.88
CA PRO A 20 -5.57 7.20 8.29
C PRO A 20 -4.55 8.16 7.64
N THR A 21 -3.60 7.62 6.87
CA THR A 21 -2.55 8.35 6.14
C THR A 21 -1.93 7.43 5.09
N HIS A 22 -1.52 7.97 3.93
CA HIS A 22 -0.81 7.22 2.89
C HIS A 22 0.70 7.06 3.17
N GLY A 23 1.21 7.74 4.20
CA GLY A 23 2.66 7.84 4.43
C GLY A 23 3.25 6.72 5.29
N GLU A 24 2.43 5.84 5.85
CA GLU A 24 2.86 4.82 6.82
C GLU A 24 2.85 3.42 6.18
N SER A 25 4.05 2.90 5.89
CA SER A 25 4.24 1.63 5.16
C SER A 25 3.61 0.43 5.87
N ALA A 26 3.48 0.48 7.20
CA ALA A 26 2.89 -0.58 8.00
C ALA A 26 1.47 -0.97 7.55
N PHE A 27 0.66 -0.02 7.09
CA PHE A 27 -0.70 -0.32 6.61
C PHE A 27 -0.65 -1.16 5.33
N LEU A 28 0.27 -0.85 4.41
CA LEU A 28 0.42 -1.58 3.15
C LEU A 28 0.95 -3.01 3.39
N GLN A 29 1.88 -3.19 4.33
CA GLN A 29 2.40 -4.51 4.71
C GLN A 29 1.31 -5.37 5.36
N ILE A 30 0.58 -4.82 6.34
CA ILE A 30 -0.53 -5.54 6.99
C ILE A 30 -1.64 -5.86 5.99
N ARG A 31 -1.94 -4.95 5.05
CA ARG A 31 -2.86 -5.21 3.96
C ARG A 31 -2.41 -6.39 3.10
N ASN A 32 -1.13 -6.51 2.76
CA ASN A 32 -0.63 -7.64 1.98
C ASN A 32 -0.85 -8.96 2.72
N GLU A 33 -0.42 -9.05 3.98
CA GLU A 33 -0.63 -10.25 4.81
C GLU A 33 -2.11 -10.61 4.94
N THR A 34 -2.93 -9.59 5.19
CA THR A 34 -4.39 -9.75 5.30
C THR A 34 -4.98 -10.26 3.99
N PHE A 35 -4.57 -9.70 2.85
CA PHE A 35 -5.08 -10.13 1.54
C PHE A 35 -4.67 -11.56 1.21
N MET A 36 -3.41 -11.95 1.46
CA MET A 36 -2.95 -13.31 1.21
C MET A 36 -3.69 -14.33 2.10
N SER A 37 -3.97 -14.00 3.36
CA SER A 37 -4.81 -14.83 4.23
C SER A 37 -6.28 -14.88 3.78
N LEU A 38 -6.81 -13.79 3.25
CA LEU A 38 -8.17 -13.75 2.69
C LEU A 38 -8.27 -14.55 1.38
N ALA A 39 -7.21 -14.61 0.58
CA ALA A 39 -7.14 -15.39 -0.65
C ALA A 39 -7.34 -16.89 -0.37
N GLU A 40 -6.73 -17.41 0.70
CA GLU A 40 -6.96 -18.76 1.22
C GLU A 40 -8.42 -18.98 1.64
N GLN A 41 -9.09 -17.93 2.11
CA GLN A 41 -10.50 -17.93 2.52
C GLN A 41 -11.50 -17.62 1.39
N GLY A 42 -11.04 -17.60 0.13
CA GLY A 42 -11.93 -17.46 -1.03
C GLY A 42 -12.01 -16.07 -1.64
N TYR A 43 -11.31 -15.06 -1.11
CA TYR A 43 -11.19 -13.77 -1.79
C TYR A 43 -10.41 -13.94 -3.09
N ARG A 44 -10.82 -13.23 -4.15
CA ARG A 44 -10.23 -13.37 -5.49
C ARG A 44 -9.67 -12.10 -6.08
N SER A 45 -9.88 -10.96 -5.42
CA SER A 45 -9.42 -9.69 -5.96
C SER A 45 -9.08 -8.70 -4.86
N ILE A 46 -8.23 -7.75 -5.23
CA ILE A 46 -7.92 -6.56 -4.45
C ILE A 46 -8.14 -5.32 -5.32
N ALA A 47 -8.73 -4.28 -4.74
CA ALA A 47 -8.96 -2.98 -5.37
C ALA A 47 -8.26 -1.88 -4.57
N LEU A 48 -7.30 -1.18 -5.17
CA LEU A 48 -6.54 -0.10 -4.53
C LEU A 48 -7.02 1.28 -4.98
N GLU A 49 -6.85 2.29 -4.12
CA GLU A 49 -7.05 3.72 -4.42
C GLU A 49 -6.04 4.23 -5.46
N SER A 50 -6.19 3.72 -6.68
CA SER A 50 -5.30 3.92 -7.82
C SER A 50 -6.15 3.88 -9.08
N ASP A 51 -5.69 4.53 -10.15
CA ASP A 51 -6.37 4.60 -11.44
C ASP A 51 -6.82 3.21 -11.93
N ARG A 52 -8.13 3.06 -12.17
CA ARG A 52 -8.76 1.84 -12.67
C ARG A 52 -8.16 1.36 -13.99
N ALA A 53 -7.81 2.28 -14.90
CA ALA A 53 -7.23 1.96 -16.19
C ALA A 53 -5.74 1.60 -16.08
N ALA A 54 -4.96 2.34 -15.29
CA ALA A 54 -3.58 1.95 -14.96
C ALA A 54 -3.52 0.53 -14.38
N GLY A 55 -4.45 0.21 -13.46
CA GLY A 55 -4.53 -1.10 -12.83
C GLY A 55 -4.67 -2.30 -13.79
N LEU A 56 -5.07 -2.09 -15.06
CA LEU A 56 -5.03 -3.14 -16.09
C LEU A 56 -3.60 -3.66 -16.32
N ILE A 57 -2.60 -2.77 -16.36
CA ILE A 57 -1.19 -3.13 -16.57
C ILE A 57 -0.65 -3.94 -15.39
N ALA A 58 -0.95 -3.49 -14.16
CA ALA A 58 -0.59 -4.25 -12.96
C ALA A 58 -1.27 -5.63 -12.93
N ASN A 59 -2.53 -5.72 -13.35
CA ASN A 59 -3.23 -7.00 -13.43
C ASN A 59 -2.65 -7.91 -14.51
N GLU A 60 -2.26 -7.41 -15.68
CA GLU A 60 -1.60 -8.22 -16.72
C GLU A 60 -0.31 -8.87 -16.20
N PHE A 61 0.49 -8.13 -15.41
CA PHE A 61 1.65 -8.68 -14.73
C PHE A 61 1.26 -9.81 -13.76
N VAL A 62 0.26 -9.57 -12.92
CA VAL A 62 -0.27 -10.55 -11.96
C VAL A 62 -0.82 -11.80 -12.64
N GLN A 63 -1.45 -11.68 -13.81
CA GLN A 63 -1.95 -12.81 -14.59
C GLN A 63 -0.84 -13.64 -15.26
N GLY A 64 0.42 -13.21 -15.13
CA GLY A 64 1.58 -13.92 -15.65
C GLY A 64 1.97 -13.54 -17.07
N SER A 65 1.49 -12.41 -17.60
CA SER A 65 1.91 -11.91 -18.91
C SER A 65 3.43 -11.74 -18.95
N THR A 66 4.04 -12.18 -20.06
CA THR A 66 5.46 -11.95 -20.35
C THR A 66 5.70 -10.61 -21.03
N ALA A 67 4.64 -9.95 -21.51
CA ALA A 67 4.72 -8.63 -22.16
C ALA A 67 4.82 -7.46 -21.16
N VAL A 68 4.53 -7.72 -19.87
CA VAL A 68 4.60 -6.72 -18.81
C VAL A 68 5.69 -7.13 -17.82
N ALA A 69 6.80 -6.40 -17.83
CA ALA A 69 7.84 -6.51 -16.83
C ALA A 69 7.38 -5.87 -15.50
N LEU A 70 8.01 -6.27 -14.39
CA LEU A 70 7.67 -5.74 -13.05
C LEU A 70 7.80 -4.22 -13.01
N ASP A 71 8.89 -3.65 -13.54
CA ASP A 71 9.13 -2.22 -13.50
C ASP A 71 8.01 -1.44 -14.19
N ARG A 72 7.53 -1.92 -15.35
CA ARG A 72 6.39 -1.33 -16.05
C ARG A 72 5.10 -1.45 -15.24
N ALA A 73 4.86 -2.59 -14.59
CA ALA A 73 3.70 -2.78 -13.72
C ALA A 73 3.70 -1.83 -12.52
N LEU A 74 4.89 -1.48 -12.00
CA LEU A 74 5.03 -0.52 -10.90
C LEU A 74 4.87 0.93 -11.39
N THR A 75 5.51 1.29 -12.51
CA THR A 75 5.53 2.68 -12.99
C THR A 75 4.25 3.09 -13.71
N GLU A 76 3.63 2.19 -14.47
CA GLU A 76 2.43 2.48 -15.27
C GLU A 76 1.16 1.82 -14.73
N GLY A 77 1.28 0.88 -13.79
CA GLY A 77 0.15 0.13 -13.22
C GLY A 77 -0.50 0.78 -11.99
N PHE A 78 0.06 1.90 -11.52
CA PHE A 78 -0.42 2.67 -10.37
C PHE A 78 -0.50 4.17 -10.70
N SER A 79 -1.38 4.89 -10.01
CA SER A 79 -1.37 6.37 -9.95
C SER A 79 -0.87 6.86 -8.58
N HIS A 80 -0.79 8.18 -8.39
CA HIS A 80 -0.43 8.82 -7.11
C HIS A 80 0.95 8.42 -6.56
N GLY A 81 1.85 7.93 -7.42
CA GLY A 81 3.18 7.43 -7.02
C GLY A 81 3.15 6.12 -6.22
N LEU A 82 1.99 5.47 -6.06
CA LEU A 82 1.84 4.28 -5.21
C LEU A 82 2.70 3.09 -5.67
N GLY A 83 3.09 3.04 -6.95
CA GLY A 83 4.01 2.04 -7.47
C GLY A 83 5.42 2.07 -6.87
N ALA A 84 5.83 3.20 -6.28
CA ALA A 84 7.12 3.33 -5.62
C ALA A 84 7.17 2.67 -4.23
N ALA A 85 6.01 2.38 -3.62
CA ALA A 85 5.95 1.78 -2.30
C ALA A 85 6.47 0.33 -2.32
N PRO A 86 7.46 -0.05 -1.49
CA PRO A 86 8.01 -1.41 -1.47
C PRO A 86 6.94 -2.50 -1.28
N ALA A 87 5.96 -2.23 -0.42
CA ALA A 87 4.86 -3.15 -0.15
C ALA A 87 3.92 -3.34 -1.37
N ASN A 88 3.79 -2.38 -2.29
CA ASN A 88 3.01 -2.58 -3.51
C ASN A 88 3.77 -3.44 -4.54
N ARG A 89 5.11 -3.33 -4.58
CA ARG A 89 5.95 -4.29 -5.33
C ARG A 89 5.82 -5.71 -4.80
N ASP A 90 5.92 -5.87 -3.49
CA ASP A 90 5.73 -7.16 -2.82
C ASP A 90 4.33 -7.75 -3.12
N LEU A 91 3.28 -6.92 -3.07
CA LEU A 91 1.91 -7.35 -3.41
C LEU A 91 1.83 -7.95 -4.82
N LEU A 92 2.32 -7.24 -5.84
CA LEU A 92 2.27 -7.74 -7.22
C LEU A 92 3.03 -9.06 -7.40
N LEU A 93 4.20 -9.19 -6.76
CA LEU A 93 5.01 -10.40 -6.81
C LEU A 93 4.31 -11.59 -6.14
N ARG A 94 3.78 -11.41 -4.93
CA ARG A 94 3.04 -12.45 -4.20
C ARG A 94 1.77 -12.87 -4.94
N MET A 95 1.05 -11.94 -5.55
CA MET A 95 -0.12 -12.24 -6.37
C MET A 95 0.25 -13.02 -7.64
N ARG A 96 1.35 -12.66 -8.31
CA ARG A 96 1.85 -13.39 -9.49
C ARG A 96 2.30 -14.80 -9.09
N GLU A 97 3.03 -14.94 -7.99
CA GLU A 97 3.45 -16.23 -7.41
C GLU A 97 2.23 -17.11 -7.09
N TRP A 98 1.23 -16.56 -6.41
CA TRP A 98 -0.03 -17.26 -6.13
C TRP A 98 -0.68 -17.77 -7.42
N ASN A 99 -0.70 -16.97 -8.48
CA ASN A 99 -1.37 -17.35 -9.72
C ASN A 99 -0.70 -18.48 -10.51
N VAL A 100 0.57 -18.80 -10.23
CA VAL A 100 1.29 -19.87 -10.90
C VAL A 100 0.56 -21.21 -10.72
N GLY A 101 0.29 -21.89 -11.83
CA GLY A 101 -0.35 -23.20 -11.86
C GLY A 101 -1.85 -23.23 -11.49
N ARG A 102 -2.45 -22.10 -11.10
CA ARG A 102 -3.87 -22.02 -10.70
C ARG A 102 -4.80 -21.79 -11.89
N SER A 103 -6.04 -22.29 -11.78
CA SER A 103 -7.11 -22.08 -12.75
C SER A 103 -7.60 -20.62 -12.77
N ALA A 104 -8.24 -20.17 -13.86
CA ALA A 104 -8.72 -18.79 -13.98
C ALA A 104 -9.68 -18.36 -12.85
N SER A 105 -10.47 -19.28 -12.30
CA SER A 105 -11.39 -19.03 -11.17
C SER A 105 -10.68 -18.87 -9.83
N GLU A 106 -9.44 -19.35 -9.69
CA GLU A 106 -8.68 -19.33 -8.43
C GLU A 106 -7.57 -18.28 -8.42
N ARG A 107 -7.25 -17.72 -9.59
CA ARG A 107 -6.26 -16.64 -9.71
C ARG A 107 -6.75 -15.38 -9.02
N LEU A 108 -5.83 -14.66 -8.39
CA LEU A 108 -6.06 -13.32 -7.87
C LEU A 108 -6.04 -12.31 -9.01
N THR A 109 -6.91 -11.32 -8.93
CA THR A 109 -6.96 -10.16 -9.83
C THR A 109 -6.67 -8.86 -9.09
N PHE A 110 -5.94 -7.97 -9.76
CA PHE A 110 -5.63 -6.64 -9.27
C PHE A 110 -6.51 -5.59 -9.94
N HIS A 111 -6.96 -4.61 -9.18
CA HIS A 111 -7.74 -3.49 -9.69
C HIS A 111 -7.25 -2.19 -9.04
N GLY A 112 -7.11 -1.12 -9.83
CA GLY A 112 -7.37 0.22 -9.31
C GLY A 112 -8.88 0.44 -9.23
N PHE A 113 -9.38 1.31 -8.36
CA PHE A 113 -10.78 1.72 -8.40
C PHE A 113 -10.98 3.24 -8.46
N ASP A 114 -9.90 4.02 -8.47
CA ASP A 114 -9.98 5.45 -8.70
C ASP A 114 -10.24 5.76 -10.18
N ALA A 115 -10.78 6.94 -10.43
CA ALA A 115 -10.80 7.47 -11.78
C ALA A 115 -9.36 7.82 -12.22
N PRO A 116 -9.08 7.93 -13.54
CA PRO A 116 -7.78 8.37 -14.03
C PRO A 116 -7.59 9.87 -13.78
N LEU A 117 -7.35 10.22 -12.53
CA LEU A 117 -7.18 11.57 -12.01
C LEU A 117 -5.92 11.60 -11.16
N GLU A 118 -5.29 12.76 -11.08
CA GLU A 118 -4.15 13.03 -10.20
C GLU A 118 -4.55 14.01 -9.10
N ILE A 119 -3.74 14.12 -8.05
CA ILE A 119 -4.03 14.97 -6.87
C ILE A 119 -4.36 16.42 -7.28
N GLU A 120 -3.64 16.97 -8.25
CA GLU A 120 -3.75 18.37 -8.67
C GLU A 120 -4.16 18.53 -10.15
N GLY A 121 -4.60 17.45 -10.81
CA GLY A 121 -4.88 17.51 -12.24
C GLY A 121 -5.75 16.37 -12.74
N ALA A 122 -6.28 16.54 -13.95
CA ALA A 122 -6.99 15.49 -14.67
C ALA A 122 -6.40 15.41 -16.08
N PRO A 123 -6.10 14.21 -16.60
CA PRO A 123 -5.54 14.05 -17.92
C PRO A 123 -6.55 14.39 -19.02
N SER A 124 -6.05 14.49 -20.24
CA SER A 124 -6.87 14.48 -21.46
C SER A 124 -7.62 13.15 -21.62
N PRO A 125 -8.87 13.16 -22.11
CA PRO A 125 -9.63 11.94 -22.36
C PRO A 125 -9.18 11.19 -23.63
N ARG A 126 -8.27 11.80 -24.43
CA ARG A 126 -7.79 11.27 -25.72
C ARG A 126 -7.40 9.80 -25.65
N ARG A 127 -6.48 9.45 -24.74
CA ARG A 127 -5.96 8.07 -24.59
C ARG A 127 -7.08 7.04 -24.45
N TYR A 128 -8.07 7.34 -23.61
CA TYR A 128 -9.17 6.44 -23.29
C TYR A 128 -10.16 6.30 -24.45
N LEU A 129 -10.46 7.42 -25.13
CA LEU A 129 -11.31 7.43 -26.33
C LEU A 129 -10.67 6.66 -27.48
N THR A 130 -9.39 6.92 -27.77
CA THR A 130 -8.64 6.20 -28.81
C THR A 130 -8.64 4.70 -28.53
N ARG A 131 -8.39 4.29 -27.28
CA ARG A 131 -8.36 2.88 -26.92
C ARG A 131 -9.72 2.20 -27.05
N ALA A 132 -10.81 2.89 -26.69
CA ALA A 132 -12.17 2.37 -26.92
C ALA A 132 -12.47 2.19 -28.42
N CYS A 133 -12.08 3.13 -29.27
CA CYS A 133 -12.21 3.02 -30.72
C CYS A 133 -11.39 1.86 -31.30
N GLU A 134 -10.16 1.63 -30.81
CA GLU A 134 -9.31 0.51 -31.23
C GLU A 134 -9.98 -0.85 -30.98
N PHE A 135 -10.58 -1.06 -29.81
CA PHE A 135 -11.31 -2.29 -29.51
C PHE A 135 -12.54 -2.49 -30.42
N LEU A 136 -13.18 -1.40 -30.82
CA LEU A 136 -14.33 -1.44 -31.74
C LEU A 136 -13.93 -1.53 -33.22
N GLY A 137 -12.64 -1.37 -33.55
CA GLY A 137 -12.18 -1.28 -34.93
C GLY A 137 -12.71 -0.03 -35.67
N LEU A 138 -12.99 1.05 -34.93
CA LEU A 138 -13.50 2.30 -35.49
C LEU A 138 -12.37 3.30 -35.70
N ASP A 139 -12.31 3.94 -36.87
CA ASP A 139 -11.45 5.10 -37.08
C ASP A 139 -12.21 6.41 -36.84
N ARG A 140 -12.01 6.97 -35.64
CA ARG A 140 -12.54 8.27 -35.21
C ARG A 140 -11.41 9.24 -34.84
N SER A 141 -10.18 8.94 -35.23
CA SER A 141 -8.98 9.66 -34.82
C SER A 141 -9.06 11.16 -35.13
N ALA A 142 -9.36 11.51 -36.38
CA ALA A 142 -9.46 12.91 -36.81
C ALA A 142 -10.56 13.71 -36.09
N GLU A 143 -11.71 13.09 -35.79
CA GLU A 143 -12.78 13.74 -35.04
C GLU A 143 -12.40 13.96 -33.58
N ILE A 144 -11.78 12.95 -32.95
CA ILE A 144 -11.27 13.07 -31.58
C ILE A 144 -10.19 14.16 -31.53
N ASP A 145 -9.27 14.19 -32.48
CA ASP A 145 -8.19 15.19 -32.55
C ASP A 145 -8.75 16.61 -32.64
N ASP A 146 -9.73 16.84 -33.53
CA ASP A 146 -10.38 18.14 -33.71
C ASP A 146 -11.11 18.59 -32.43
N LEU A 147 -11.86 17.70 -31.79
CA LEU A 147 -12.61 18.00 -30.58
C LEU A 147 -11.73 18.17 -29.33
N ILE A 148 -10.61 17.44 -29.23
CA ILE A 148 -9.64 17.60 -28.14
C ILE A 148 -8.93 18.94 -28.27
N GLY A 149 -8.56 19.32 -29.50
CA GLY A 149 -7.78 20.51 -29.79
C GLY A 149 -6.42 20.50 -29.09
N ASP A 150 -6.05 21.61 -28.49
CA ASP A 150 -4.83 21.73 -27.68
C ASP A 150 -4.94 20.90 -26.38
N GLU A 151 -4.23 19.78 -26.36
CA GLU A 151 -4.23 18.82 -25.27
C GLU A 151 -3.73 19.41 -23.94
N ALA A 152 -2.85 20.42 -23.98
CA ALA A 152 -2.32 21.06 -22.78
C ALA A 152 -3.42 21.75 -21.94
N ARG A 153 -4.54 22.13 -22.57
CA ARG A 153 -5.68 22.76 -21.89
C ARG A 153 -6.47 21.79 -21.01
N TRP A 154 -6.41 20.50 -21.31
CA TRP A 154 -7.03 19.47 -20.48
C TRP A 154 -6.22 19.22 -19.22
N SER A 155 -4.89 19.15 -19.35
CA SER A 155 -3.97 18.83 -18.24
C SER A 155 -3.52 20.06 -17.43
N ASP A 156 -4.20 21.21 -17.58
CA ASP A 156 -3.89 22.44 -16.82
C ASP A 156 -4.25 22.26 -15.34
N MET A 157 -3.25 22.09 -14.48
CA MET A 157 -3.44 21.87 -13.03
C MET A 157 -4.20 23.02 -12.35
N ALA A 158 -4.08 24.25 -12.86
CA ALA A 158 -4.81 25.39 -12.32
C ALA A 158 -6.33 25.27 -12.59
N ALA A 159 -6.74 24.44 -13.55
CA ALA A 159 -8.15 24.17 -13.82
C ALA A 159 -8.87 23.48 -12.66
N ILE A 160 -8.18 22.87 -11.69
CA ILE A 160 -8.80 22.34 -10.48
C ILE A 160 -9.23 23.46 -9.53
N TRP A 161 -8.50 24.57 -9.50
CA TRP A 161 -8.74 25.68 -8.58
C TRP A 161 -9.46 26.87 -9.23
N GLU A 162 -9.29 27.05 -10.54
CA GLU A 162 -9.82 28.18 -11.30
C GLU A 162 -10.84 27.71 -12.35
N PRO A 163 -12.16 27.90 -12.13
CA PRO A 163 -13.21 27.42 -13.02
C PRO A 163 -13.02 27.82 -14.49
N GLY A 164 -12.58 29.06 -14.73
CA GLY A 164 -12.41 29.61 -16.07
C GLY A 164 -11.27 29.00 -16.88
N ARG A 165 -10.36 28.25 -16.24
CA ARG A 165 -9.26 27.55 -16.92
C ARG A 165 -9.68 26.17 -17.41
N SER A 166 -10.68 25.55 -16.79
CA SER A 166 -11.21 24.26 -17.24
C SER A 166 -12.07 24.42 -18.49
N ILE A 167 -11.80 23.57 -19.48
CA ILE A 167 -12.55 23.55 -20.75
C ILE A 167 -13.72 22.55 -20.75
N GLY A 168 -13.96 21.84 -19.65
CA GLY A 168 -14.89 20.71 -19.61
C GLY A 168 -16.37 21.02 -19.87
N ARG A 169 -16.74 22.31 -20.02
CA ARG A 169 -18.08 22.76 -20.42
C ARG A 169 -18.12 23.44 -21.78
N SER A 170 -17.02 23.44 -22.54
CA SER A 170 -17.00 23.92 -23.94
C SER A 170 -17.92 23.07 -24.82
N ALA A 171 -18.26 23.59 -26.00
CA ALA A 171 -19.07 22.83 -26.97
C ALA A 171 -18.37 21.53 -27.39
N ASP A 172 -17.05 21.55 -27.57
CA ASP A 172 -16.28 20.37 -27.97
C ASP A 172 -16.18 19.33 -26.84
N ALA A 173 -16.00 19.77 -25.58
CA ALA A 173 -16.04 18.87 -24.43
C ALA A 173 -17.43 18.22 -24.25
N GLN A 174 -18.51 18.94 -24.56
CA GLN A 174 -19.87 18.37 -24.55
C GLN A 174 -20.06 17.34 -25.67
N ARG A 175 -19.53 17.61 -26.88
CA ARG A 175 -19.54 16.64 -27.98
C ARG A 175 -18.72 15.39 -27.66
N LEU A 176 -17.54 15.55 -27.04
CA LEU A 176 -16.74 14.41 -26.57
C LEU A 176 -17.48 13.56 -25.53
N ARG A 177 -18.31 14.16 -24.67
CA ARG A 177 -19.16 13.41 -23.73
C ARG A 177 -20.21 12.56 -24.42
N VAL A 178 -20.84 13.10 -25.47
CA VAL A 178 -21.79 12.34 -26.30
C VAL A 178 -21.06 11.21 -27.03
N LEU A 179 -19.91 11.51 -27.65
CA LEU A 179 -19.08 10.51 -28.31
C LEU A 179 -18.68 9.37 -27.37
N ALA A 180 -18.23 9.69 -26.15
CA ALA A 180 -17.83 8.69 -25.16
C ALA A 180 -19.01 7.77 -24.75
N ASP A 181 -20.21 8.35 -24.61
CA ASP A 181 -21.45 7.62 -24.29
C ASP A 181 -21.88 6.69 -25.45
N ASP A 182 -21.81 7.19 -26.69
CA ASP A 182 -22.07 6.40 -27.89
C ASP A 182 -21.09 5.23 -28.03
N LEU A 183 -19.78 5.46 -27.78
CA LEU A 183 -18.77 4.40 -27.79
C LEU A 183 -19.04 3.31 -26.75
N LEU A 184 -19.53 3.67 -25.56
CA LEU A 184 -19.94 2.68 -24.55
C LEU A 184 -21.12 1.84 -25.03
N THR A 185 -22.09 2.45 -25.71
CA THR A 185 -23.22 1.73 -26.32
C THR A 185 -22.73 0.77 -27.41
N GLU A 186 -21.83 1.22 -28.29
CA GLU A 186 -21.22 0.39 -29.33
C GLU A 186 -20.44 -0.79 -28.74
N LEU A 187 -19.76 -0.62 -27.61
CA LEU A 187 -19.14 -1.73 -26.89
C LEU A 187 -20.18 -2.77 -26.50
N TYR A 188 -21.29 -2.38 -25.86
CA TYR A 188 -22.35 -3.33 -25.48
C TYR A 188 -22.95 -4.06 -26.70
N LEU A 189 -23.16 -3.37 -27.82
CA LEU A 189 -23.64 -3.98 -29.06
C LEU A 189 -22.66 -5.03 -29.61
N ASN A 190 -21.37 -4.87 -29.34
CA ASN A 190 -20.30 -5.78 -29.76
C ASN A 190 -19.80 -6.72 -28.65
N ALA A 191 -20.43 -6.73 -27.47
CA ALA A 191 -19.99 -7.53 -26.33
C ALA A 191 -19.74 -9.02 -26.65
N PRO A 192 -20.59 -9.72 -27.45
CA PRO A 192 -20.31 -11.10 -27.82
C PRO A 192 -19.04 -11.30 -28.65
N ARG A 193 -18.63 -10.29 -29.45
CA ARG A 193 -17.39 -10.34 -30.24
C ARG A 193 -16.17 -9.98 -29.40
N LEU A 194 -16.37 -9.15 -28.38
CA LEU A 194 -15.32 -8.66 -27.49
C LEU A 194 -15.21 -9.48 -26.21
N ALA A 195 -15.73 -10.71 -26.16
CA ALA A 195 -15.85 -11.45 -24.89
C ALA A 195 -14.53 -11.58 -24.11
N GLU A 196 -13.39 -11.76 -24.80
CA GLU A 196 -12.06 -11.86 -24.18
C GLU A 196 -11.51 -10.49 -23.74
N ASP A 197 -11.78 -9.43 -24.51
CA ASP A 197 -11.28 -8.07 -24.29
C ASP A 197 -12.26 -7.17 -23.54
N TRP A 198 -13.46 -7.67 -23.24
CA TRP A 198 -14.61 -6.87 -22.77
C TRP A 198 -14.25 -6.03 -21.56
N GLN A 199 -13.59 -6.62 -20.56
CA GLN A 199 -13.24 -5.93 -19.33
C GLN A 199 -12.27 -4.77 -19.58
N THR A 200 -11.27 -4.99 -20.43
CA THR A 200 -10.28 -3.98 -20.79
C THR A 200 -10.94 -2.85 -21.59
N ALA A 201 -11.74 -3.19 -22.61
CA ALA A 201 -12.45 -2.23 -23.43
C ALA A 201 -13.45 -1.40 -22.60
N PHE A 202 -14.21 -2.06 -21.73
CA PHE A 202 -15.17 -1.43 -20.83
C PHE A 202 -14.48 -0.42 -19.91
N VAL A 203 -13.37 -0.80 -19.27
CA VAL A 203 -12.59 0.12 -18.41
C VAL A 203 -12.13 1.36 -19.17
N HIS A 204 -11.62 1.22 -20.40
CA HIS A 204 -11.20 2.38 -21.18
C HIS A 204 -12.37 3.30 -21.53
N ALA A 205 -13.52 2.75 -21.98
CA ALA A 205 -14.69 3.57 -22.29
C ALA A 205 -15.25 4.29 -21.04
N THR A 206 -15.37 3.59 -19.91
CA THR A 206 -15.85 4.22 -18.66
C THR A 206 -14.85 5.25 -18.13
N SER A 207 -13.54 5.03 -18.28
CA SER A 207 -12.52 6.01 -17.93
C SER A 207 -12.58 7.27 -18.78
N ALA A 208 -12.84 7.16 -20.10
CA ALA A 208 -13.10 8.32 -20.96
C ALA A 208 -14.29 9.15 -20.44
N ILE A 209 -15.41 8.49 -20.12
CA ILE A 209 -16.61 9.13 -19.57
C ILE A 209 -16.29 9.78 -18.21
N ALA A 210 -15.58 9.09 -17.33
CA ALA A 210 -15.21 9.55 -15.99
C ALA A 210 -14.40 10.85 -16.03
N VAL A 211 -13.32 10.87 -16.83
CA VAL A 211 -12.46 12.04 -17.02
C VAL A 211 -13.25 13.23 -17.58
N LEU A 212 -14.10 13.00 -18.58
CA LEU A 212 -14.95 14.05 -19.14
C LEU A 212 -16.01 14.59 -18.13
N ARG A 213 -16.59 13.72 -17.31
CA ARG A 213 -17.51 14.12 -16.22
C ARG A 213 -16.78 14.98 -15.18
N TYR A 214 -15.55 14.61 -14.83
CA TYR A 214 -14.71 15.36 -13.90
C TYR A 214 -14.33 16.75 -14.46
N HIS A 215 -13.87 16.83 -15.71
CA HIS A 215 -13.62 18.11 -16.39
C HIS A 215 -14.86 19.00 -16.43
N ALA A 216 -16.04 18.45 -16.70
CA ALA A 216 -17.28 19.22 -16.68
C ALA A 216 -17.63 19.77 -15.28
N ALA A 217 -17.32 19.00 -14.23
CA ALA A 217 -17.45 19.47 -12.85
C ALA A 217 -16.41 20.56 -12.52
N ALA A 218 -15.17 20.42 -13.01
CA ALA A 218 -14.14 21.44 -12.88
C ALA A 218 -14.50 22.72 -13.64
N ALA A 219 -15.21 22.69 -14.77
CA ALA A 219 -15.66 23.91 -15.42
C ALA A 219 -16.91 24.56 -14.77
N ALA A 220 -17.45 24.02 -13.66
CA ALA A 220 -18.58 24.62 -12.98
C ALA A 220 -18.17 25.92 -12.24
N PRO A 221 -18.94 27.02 -12.41
CA PRO A 221 -18.62 28.33 -11.81
C PRO A 221 -19.02 28.37 -10.32
N LEU A 222 -18.37 27.54 -9.51
CA LEU A 222 -18.57 27.43 -8.07
C LEU A 222 -17.48 28.20 -7.31
N LYS A 223 -17.81 28.62 -6.09
CA LYS A 223 -16.82 29.16 -5.13
C LYS A 223 -15.82 28.07 -4.74
N ARG A 224 -14.64 28.47 -4.24
CA ARG A 224 -13.50 27.56 -4.00
C ARG A 224 -13.86 26.38 -3.09
N GLU A 225 -14.60 26.61 -2.01
CA GLU A 225 -14.95 25.59 -1.02
C GLU A 225 -15.99 24.60 -1.58
N GLU A 226 -17.06 25.13 -2.16
CA GLU A 226 -18.11 24.35 -2.84
C GLU A 226 -17.54 23.54 -4.01
N ARG A 227 -16.58 24.13 -4.73
CA ARG A 227 -15.88 23.49 -5.85
C ARG A 227 -15.06 22.29 -5.39
N PHE A 228 -14.26 22.43 -4.34
CA PHE A 228 -13.48 21.32 -3.80
C PHE A 228 -14.41 20.17 -3.40
N ALA A 229 -15.44 20.46 -2.60
CA ALA A 229 -16.42 19.47 -2.17
C ALA A 229 -17.10 18.76 -3.36
N ARG A 230 -17.42 19.53 -4.41
CA ARG A 230 -18.00 19.00 -5.64
C ARG A 230 -17.03 18.08 -6.38
N LEU A 231 -15.77 18.46 -6.53
CA LEU A 231 -14.77 17.65 -7.23
C LEU A 231 -14.44 16.38 -6.46
N ALA A 232 -14.26 16.48 -5.14
CA ALA A 232 -14.06 15.33 -4.26
C ALA A 232 -15.25 14.36 -4.34
N GLY A 233 -16.48 14.88 -4.25
CA GLY A 233 -17.70 14.07 -4.41
C GLY A 233 -17.87 13.45 -5.79
N VAL A 234 -17.42 14.11 -6.86
CA VAL A 234 -17.42 13.50 -8.22
C VAL A 234 -16.38 12.39 -8.30
N ARG A 235 -15.16 12.57 -7.77
CA ARG A 235 -14.14 11.52 -7.72
C ARG A 235 -14.65 10.30 -6.93
N ASP A 236 -15.23 10.51 -5.76
CA ASP A 236 -15.79 9.44 -4.93
C ASP A 236 -16.99 8.72 -5.59
N ALA A 237 -17.83 9.44 -6.33
CA ALA A 237 -18.90 8.82 -7.11
C ALA A 237 -18.36 7.92 -8.22
N LEU A 238 -17.29 8.35 -8.92
CA LEU A 238 -16.61 7.55 -9.93
C LEU A 238 -15.90 6.34 -9.31
N MET A 239 -15.29 6.50 -8.12
CA MET A 239 -14.73 5.40 -7.34
C MET A 239 -15.79 4.36 -6.97
N ALA A 240 -16.97 4.79 -6.52
CA ALA A 240 -18.08 3.90 -6.23
C ALA A 240 -18.59 3.18 -7.49
N GLU A 241 -18.73 3.88 -8.62
CA GLU A 241 -19.10 3.29 -9.92
C GLU A 241 -18.10 2.19 -10.33
N ASN A 242 -16.81 2.46 -10.22
CA ASN A 242 -15.75 1.48 -10.48
C ASN A 242 -15.82 0.28 -9.52
N LEU A 243 -16.03 0.49 -8.22
CA LEU A 243 -16.16 -0.60 -7.26
C LEU A 243 -17.35 -1.51 -7.58
N LEU A 244 -18.49 -0.94 -7.97
CA LEU A 244 -19.68 -1.70 -8.40
C LEU A 244 -19.40 -2.50 -9.69
N ALA A 245 -18.70 -1.91 -10.66
CA ALA A 245 -18.29 -2.62 -11.87
C ALA A 245 -17.35 -3.79 -11.55
N ILE A 246 -16.38 -3.59 -10.64
CA ILE A 246 -15.49 -4.66 -10.18
C ILE A 246 -16.30 -5.74 -9.44
N ARG A 247 -17.26 -5.37 -8.56
CA ARG A 247 -18.15 -6.35 -7.91
C ARG A 247 -18.86 -7.21 -8.93
N SER A 248 -19.41 -6.59 -9.98
CA SER A 248 -20.15 -7.30 -11.01
C SER A 248 -19.25 -8.27 -11.79
N ALA A 249 -18.00 -7.87 -12.08
CA ALA A 249 -17.03 -8.72 -12.77
C ALA A 249 -16.55 -9.91 -11.90
N GLU A 250 -16.43 -9.71 -10.59
CA GLU A 250 -15.88 -10.68 -9.65
C GLU A 250 -16.95 -11.54 -8.95
N ALA A 251 -18.24 -11.27 -9.20
CA ALA A 251 -19.38 -11.85 -8.48
C ALA A 251 -19.39 -13.40 -8.44
N TYR A 252 -18.87 -14.06 -9.48
CA TYR A 252 -18.81 -15.52 -9.58
C TYR A 252 -17.47 -16.13 -9.15
N ARG A 253 -16.48 -15.30 -8.82
CA ARG A 253 -15.12 -15.73 -8.46
C ARG A 253 -14.93 -15.69 -6.95
N GLY A 254 -15.32 -14.59 -6.31
CA GLY A 254 -15.26 -14.44 -4.86
C GLY A 254 -15.28 -12.97 -4.42
N PRO A 255 -15.21 -12.73 -3.10
CA PRO A 255 -15.14 -11.37 -2.55
C PRO A 255 -13.86 -10.62 -2.94
N THR A 256 -13.88 -9.30 -2.72
CA THR A 256 -12.69 -8.46 -2.90
C THR A 256 -12.40 -7.64 -1.66
N LEU A 257 -11.11 -7.46 -1.42
CA LEU A 257 -10.57 -6.50 -0.49
C LEU A 257 -10.42 -5.13 -1.19
N VAL A 258 -10.93 -4.06 -0.61
CA VAL A 258 -10.68 -2.68 -1.04
C VAL A 258 -9.71 -2.04 -0.07
N PHE A 259 -8.71 -1.32 -0.56
CA PHE A 259 -7.78 -0.59 0.28
C PHE A 259 -7.59 0.84 -0.21
N ALA A 260 -7.80 1.80 0.69
CA ALA A 260 -7.79 3.23 0.42
C ALA A 260 -7.72 4.02 1.73
N HIS A 261 -7.63 5.34 1.62
CA HIS A 261 -7.76 6.20 2.79
C HIS A 261 -9.14 6.04 3.48
N ASN A 262 -9.18 6.15 4.81
CA ASN A 262 -10.41 6.03 5.62
C ASN A 262 -11.56 6.89 5.09
N THR A 263 -11.25 8.12 4.66
CA THR A 263 -12.24 9.09 4.17
C THR A 263 -12.96 8.63 2.90
N HIS A 264 -12.35 7.76 2.09
CA HIS A 264 -12.97 7.19 0.90
C HIS A 264 -13.85 5.98 1.23
N LEU A 265 -13.63 5.30 2.37
CA LEU A 265 -14.25 4.02 2.70
C LEU A 265 -15.30 4.10 3.80
N GLN A 266 -15.29 5.15 4.61
CA GLN A 266 -16.26 5.31 5.69
C GLN A 266 -17.72 5.42 5.18
N ARG A 267 -18.70 4.97 6.00
CA ARG A 267 -20.12 4.96 5.62
C ARG A 267 -20.81 6.32 5.77
N GLN A 268 -20.31 7.15 6.66
CA GLN A 268 -20.76 8.52 6.87
C GLN A 268 -20.15 9.47 5.85
N SER A 269 -20.76 10.65 5.68
CA SER A 269 -20.21 11.68 4.79
C SER A 269 -18.76 12.02 5.14
N SER A 270 -17.94 12.16 4.11
CA SER A 270 -16.55 12.61 4.22
C SER A 270 -16.55 14.11 4.52
N THR A 271 -15.62 14.55 5.36
CA THR A 271 -15.53 15.94 5.81
C THR A 271 -14.09 16.43 5.77
N MET A 272 -13.90 17.71 5.43
CA MET A 272 -12.59 18.35 5.49
C MET A 272 -12.75 19.84 5.83
N THR A 273 -11.83 20.39 6.60
CA THR A 273 -11.76 21.83 6.87
C THR A 273 -10.81 22.48 5.87
N MET A 274 -11.31 23.39 5.04
CA MET A 274 -10.51 24.14 4.06
C MET A 274 -10.62 25.63 4.33
N ALA A 275 -9.48 26.30 4.60
CA ALA A 275 -9.43 27.73 4.92
C ALA A 275 -10.42 28.17 6.03
N GLY A 276 -10.66 27.30 7.02
CA GLY A 276 -11.58 27.55 8.13
C GLY A 276 -13.06 27.26 7.82
N VAL A 277 -13.37 26.70 6.65
CA VAL A 277 -14.73 26.28 6.25
C VAL A 277 -14.79 24.77 6.19
N ASP A 278 -15.75 24.18 6.91
CA ASP A 278 -16.01 22.74 6.84
C ASP A 278 -16.84 22.42 5.59
N VAL A 279 -16.30 21.53 4.77
CA VAL A 279 -16.97 20.99 3.60
C VAL A 279 -17.23 19.51 3.77
N SER A 280 -18.32 19.02 3.17
CA SER A 280 -18.69 17.60 3.22
C SER A 280 -19.23 17.10 1.89
N TRP A 281 -19.07 15.80 1.64
CA TRP A 281 -19.59 15.10 0.47
C TRP A 281 -19.84 13.63 0.81
N ALA A 282 -20.57 12.93 -0.06
CA ALA A 282 -20.71 11.47 0.06
C ALA A 282 -19.44 10.80 -0.50
N GLY A 283 -18.66 10.17 0.37
CA GLY A 283 -17.50 9.36 -0.03
C GLY A 283 -17.90 8.07 -0.74
N ALA A 284 -16.96 7.40 -1.39
CA ALA A 284 -17.23 6.16 -2.12
C ALA A 284 -17.85 5.08 -1.22
N GLY A 285 -17.34 4.92 0.01
CA GLY A 285 -17.86 4.00 1.03
C GLY A 285 -19.29 4.31 1.44
N ALA A 286 -19.65 5.58 1.59
CA ALA A 286 -21.02 6.00 1.90
C ALA A 286 -22.00 5.63 0.77
N ILE A 287 -21.60 5.86 -0.48
CA ILE A 287 -22.38 5.48 -1.66
C ILE A 287 -22.52 3.95 -1.74
N ILE A 288 -21.42 3.23 -1.62
CA ILE A 288 -21.40 1.76 -1.68
C ILE A 288 -22.23 1.14 -0.54
N ALA A 289 -22.11 1.63 0.69
CA ALA A 289 -22.88 1.15 1.82
C ALA A 289 -24.39 1.30 1.58
N SER A 290 -24.82 2.40 0.95
CA SER A 290 -26.22 2.63 0.61
C SER A 290 -26.77 1.70 -0.48
N LEU A 291 -25.90 1.16 -1.35
CA LEU A 291 -26.30 0.34 -2.51
C LEU A 291 -26.07 -1.16 -2.30
N LEU A 292 -25.10 -1.55 -1.49
CA LEU A 292 -24.75 -2.95 -1.20
C LEU A 292 -25.25 -3.45 0.16
N GLU A 293 -25.69 -2.55 1.04
CA GLU A 293 -26.19 -2.84 2.39
C GLU A 293 -25.22 -3.75 3.17
N GLY A 294 -25.72 -4.81 3.82
CA GLY A 294 -24.93 -5.73 4.65
C GLY A 294 -23.86 -6.55 3.89
N ARG A 295 -23.69 -6.34 2.58
CA ARG A 295 -22.61 -6.95 1.78
C ARG A 295 -21.33 -6.10 1.73
N TYR A 296 -21.36 -4.91 2.33
CA TYR A 296 -20.22 -4.02 2.50
C TYR A 296 -19.81 -3.91 3.97
N ALA A 297 -18.58 -4.29 4.28
CA ALA A 297 -17.98 -4.09 5.60
C ALA A 297 -16.79 -3.13 5.50
N VAL A 298 -16.59 -2.29 6.51
CA VAL A 298 -15.46 -1.36 6.59
C VAL A 298 -14.69 -1.54 7.90
N ILE A 299 -13.38 -1.69 7.74
CA ILE A 299 -12.39 -1.69 8.80
C ILE A 299 -11.58 -0.42 8.63
N VAL A 300 -11.70 0.51 9.58
CA VAL A 300 -10.96 1.78 9.51
C VAL A 300 -9.57 1.62 10.12
N GLY A 301 -8.58 2.26 9.52
CA GLY A 301 -7.21 2.28 10.02
C GLY A 301 -7.02 3.32 11.12
N SER A 302 -6.18 3.01 12.10
CA SER A 302 -5.83 3.89 13.21
C SER A 302 -4.34 3.76 13.51
N LEU A 303 -3.66 4.89 13.73
CA LEU A 303 -2.22 4.93 13.94
C LEU A 303 -1.90 5.61 15.28
N GLY A 304 -1.08 4.97 16.11
CA GLY A 304 -0.58 5.55 17.35
C GLY A 304 0.44 6.64 17.06
N ALA A 305 1.66 6.23 16.71
CA ALA A 305 2.77 7.11 16.38
C ALA A 305 3.41 6.74 15.03
N SER A 306 4.12 7.68 14.42
CA SER A 306 4.97 7.42 13.26
C SER A 306 6.11 8.44 13.24
N PRO A 307 7.32 8.06 13.65
CA PRO A 307 8.50 8.91 13.57
C PRO A 307 8.76 9.39 12.13
N ALA A 308 8.60 8.50 11.14
CA ALA A 308 8.74 8.81 9.72
C ALA A 308 7.85 9.97 9.25
N LEU A 309 6.65 10.11 9.83
CA LEU A 309 5.71 11.19 9.51
C LEU A 309 5.71 12.34 10.51
N GLY A 310 6.51 12.25 11.58
CA GLY A 310 6.50 13.18 12.70
C GLY A 310 5.19 13.13 13.50
N ILE A 311 4.48 12.00 13.51
CA ILE A 311 3.28 11.79 14.30
C ILE A 311 3.69 11.29 15.68
N GLU A 312 3.47 12.12 16.70
CA GLU A 312 3.84 11.80 18.09
C GLU A 312 2.97 10.69 18.70
N VAL A 313 3.35 10.20 19.88
CA VAL A 313 2.52 9.29 20.68
C VAL A 313 1.22 9.99 21.10
N PRO A 314 0.04 9.35 20.99
CA PRO A 314 -1.24 9.95 21.36
C PRO A 314 -1.39 10.09 22.88
N THR A 315 -2.17 11.08 23.31
CA THR A 315 -2.52 11.20 24.74
C THR A 315 -3.48 10.08 25.15
N ARG A 316 -3.39 9.63 26.40
CA ARG A 316 -4.19 8.51 26.92
C ARG A 316 -5.71 8.71 26.85
N SER A 317 -6.19 9.95 26.71
CA SER A 317 -7.62 10.29 26.63
C SER A 317 -8.22 10.10 25.23
N THR A 318 -7.39 10.02 24.17
CA THR A 318 -7.90 9.89 22.79
C THR A 318 -8.22 8.45 22.42
N TYR A 319 -8.95 8.27 21.31
CA TYR A 319 -9.22 6.94 20.74
C TYR A 319 -7.95 6.11 20.55
N GLU A 320 -6.95 6.67 19.85
CA GLU A 320 -5.68 6.00 19.60
C GLU A 320 -4.92 5.72 20.90
N GLY A 321 -4.91 6.67 21.83
CA GLY A 321 -4.23 6.50 23.11
C GLY A 321 -4.86 5.42 23.99
N ARG A 322 -6.17 5.18 23.89
CA ARG A 322 -6.82 4.04 24.54
C ARG A 322 -6.50 2.73 23.85
N LEU A 323 -6.62 2.70 22.52
CA LEU A 323 -6.32 1.50 21.72
C LEU A 323 -4.87 1.03 21.91
N GLN A 324 -3.93 1.95 22.06
CA GLN A 324 -2.50 1.68 22.24
C GLN A 324 -2.12 1.21 23.65
N GLN A 325 -2.94 1.45 24.67
CA GLN A 325 -2.65 1.01 26.04
C GLN A 325 -2.73 -0.50 26.22
N GLU A 326 -3.50 -1.17 25.37
CA GLU A 326 -3.80 -2.59 25.52
C GLU A 326 -2.78 -3.50 24.82
N THR A 327 -2.00 -2.97 23.86
CA THR A 327 -1.00 -3.75 23.11
C THR A 327 0.04 -2.86 22.44
N THR A 328 1.24 -3.41 22.24
CA THR A 328 2.31 -2.82 21.42
C THR A 328 2.36 -3.37 19.99
N LEU A 329 1.45 -4.29 19.66
CA LEU A 329 1.33 -4.93 18.35
C LEU A 329 0.07 -4.50 17.61
N PRO A 330 0.05 -4.53 16.27
CA PRO A 330 -1.16 -4.28 15.52
C PRO A 330 -2.28 -5.25 15.88
N ARG A 331 -3.51 -4.78 15.81
CA ARG A 331 -4.69 -5.61 16.04
C ARG A 331 -5.95 -5.07 15.39
N TYR A 332 -6.87 -5.98 15.16
CA TYR A 332 -8.24 -5.68 14.79
C TYR A 332 -9.14 -5.71 16.04
N VAL A 333 -9.94 -4.67 16.24
CA VAL A 333 -10.88 -4.53 17.35
C VAL A 333 -12.26 -4.25 16.78
N ARG A 334 -13.33 -4.90 17.28
CA ARG A 334 -14.69 -4.54 16.83
C ARG A 334 -14.99 -3.11 17.24
N ALA A 335 -15.56 -2.33 16.33
CA ALA A 335 -15.82 -0.93 16.60
C ALA A 335 -16.79 -0.74 17.79
N SER A 336 -17.76 -1.66 17.94
CA SER A 336 -18.71 -1.70 19.06
C SER A 336 -18.08 -1.98 20.43
N ASP A 337 -16.86 -2.53 20.48
CA ASP A 337 -16.13 -2.77 21.72
C ASP A 337 -15.31 -1.54 22.15
N ILE A 338 -15.24 -0.49 21.32
CA ILE A 338 -14.43 0.71 21.58
C ILE A 338 -15.27 1.76 22.32
N ALA A 339 -14.88 2.07 23.56
CA ALA A 339 -15.53 3.11 24.35
C ALA A 339 -15.22 4.52 23.81
N ALA A 340 -16.22 5.42 23.89
CA ALA A 340 -16.09 6.81 23.47
C ALA A 340 -14.88 7.51 24.12
N ALA A 341 -14.14 8.26 23.31
CA ALA A 341 -12.89 8.92 23.68
C ALA A 341 -12.76 10.28 22.96
N GLU A 342 -11.70 11.02 23.29
CA GLU A 342 -11.43 12.30 22.63
C GLU A 342 -10.85 12.08 21.23
N ARG A 343 -11.21 12.95 20.28
CA ARG A 343 -10.52 13.03 18.99
C ARG A 343 -9.16 13.68 19.21
N ARG A 344 -8.10 13.08 18.70
CA ARG A 344 -6.75 13.66 18.75
C ARG A 344 -6.65 14.92 17.87
N THR A 345 -5.86 15.91 18.29
CA THR A 345 -5.46 17.03 17.43
C THR A 345 -4.59 16.54 16.28
N HIS A 346 -4.86 17.03 15.06
CA HIS A 346 -4.15 16.58 13.87
C HIS A 346 -4.06 17.71 12.83
N ASP A 347 -3.27 17.48 11.78
CA ASP A 347 -3.25 18.29 10.56
C ASP A 347 -3.69 17.46 9.34
N TYR A 348 -3.44 17.96 8.14
CA TYR A 348 -3.89 17.31 6.89
C TYR A 348 -3.15 16.01 6.54
N ARG A 349 -2.05 15.67 7.22
CA ARG A 349 -1.24 14.46 6.93
C ARG A 349 -1.80 13.20 7.58
N TYR A 350 -2.68 13.35 8.57
CA TYR A 350 -3.21 12.26 9.39
C TYR A 350 -4.65 12.55 9.81
N PHE A 351 -5.53 11.58 9.63
CA PHE A 351 -6.95 11.68 9.98
C PHE A 351 -7.28 10.74 11.15
N PRO A 352 -7.36 11.26 12.40
CA PRO A 352 -7.64 10.45 13.58
C PRO A 352 -9.06 9.92 13.63
N LEU A 353 -9.25 8.93 14.50
CA LEU A 353 -10.57 8.43 14.83
C LEU A 353 -11.39 9.50 15.57
N ASP A 354 -12.68 9.50 15.29
CA ASP A 354 -13.69 10.23 16.04
C ASP A 354 -14.94 9.38 16.28
N GLN A 355 -15.90 9.93 17.04
CA GLN A 355 -17.13 9.22 17.40
C GLN A 355 -17.88 8.71 16.17
N ALA A 356 -18.04 9.55 15.15
CA ALA A 356 -18.76 9.19 13.93
C ALA A 356 -18.07 8.04 13.19
N THR A 357 -16.73 8.06 13.14
CA THR A 357 -15.92 7.00 12.55
C THR A 357 -16.12 5.66 13.26
N ILE A 358 -16.14 5.64 14.59
CA ILE A 358 -16.36 4.41 15.38
C ILE A 358 -17.79 3.89 15.20
N GLU A 359 -18.80 4.77 15.25
CA GLU A 359 -20.21 4.37 15.13
C GLU A 359 -20.57 3.73 13.78
N HIS A 360 -19.80 4.05 12.74
CA HIS A 360 -20.10 3.64 11.36
C HIS A 360 -19.11 2.61 10.79
N ALA A 361 -18.12 2.18 11.57
CA ALA A 361 -17.19 1.10 11.21
C ALA A 361 -17.63 -0.26 11.78
N ASP A 362 -17.23 -1.35 11.15
CA ASP A 362 -17.41 -2.69 11.74
C ASP A 362 -16.27 -3.04 12.69
N ALA A 363 -15.06 -2.64 12.32
CA ALA A 363 -13.85 -2.84 13.11
C ALA A 363 -12.84 -1.71 12.90
N VAL A 364 -11.84 -1.67 13.77
CA VAL A 364 -10.68 -0.79 13.68
C VAL A 364 -9.43 -1.64 13.60
N LEU A 365 -8.59 -1.41 12.58
CA LEU A 365 -7.20 -1.85 12.57
C LEU A 365 -6.36 -0.78 13.26
N HIS A 366 -5.88 -1.06 14.47
CA HIS A 366 -4.97 -0.16 15.17
C HIS A 366 -3.52 -0.64 15.01
N ILE A 367 -2.66 0.25 14.51
CA ILE A 367 -1.22 0.07 14.42
C ILE A 367 -0.57 1.03 15.44
N PRO A 368 0.07 0.52 16.50
CA PRO A 368 0.70 1.38 17.52
C PRO A 368 1.82 2.27 16.97
N THR A 369 2.65 1.72 16.07
CA THR A 369 3.72 2.43 15.37
C THR A 369 4.11 1.69 14.10
N GLY A 370 4.58 2.44 13.09
CA GLY A 370 5.33 1.89 11.98
C GLY A 370 6.64 1.25 12.40
N VAL A 371 7.27 0.48 11.49
CA VAL A 371 8.61 -0.08 11.68
C VAL A 371 9.54 0.52 10.64
N ASP A 372 10.47 1.34 11.11
CA ASP A 372 11.53 1.93 10.29
C ASP A 372 12.91 1.62 10.91
N ALA A 373 13.97 1.96 10.17
CA ALA A 373 15.35 1.74 10.61
C ALA A 373 15.68 2.46 11.93
N ALA A 374 15.09 3.64 12.18
CA ALA A 374 15.32 4.40 13.42
C ALA A 374 14.66 3.73 14.63
N MET A 375 13.40 3.34 14.49
CA MET A 375 12.65 2.63 15.52
C MET A 375 13.35 1.31 15.93
N LEU A 376 13.85 0.55 14.95
CA LEU A 376 14.61 -0.67 15.25
C LEU A 376 15.96 -0.38 15.90
N ALA A 377 16.66 0.68 15.48
CA ALA A 377 17.90 1.11 16.12
C ALA A 377 17.66 1.48 17.60
N ASP A 378 16.62 2.27 17.89
CA ASP A 378 16.24 2.63 19.26
C ASP A 378 15.88 1.39 20.09
N ARG A 379 15.17 0.43 19.49
CA ARG A 379 14.84 -0.85 20.14
C ARG A 379 16.08 -1.67 20.48
N ILE A 380 17.09 -1.70 19.62
CA ILE A 380 18.37 -2.40 19.86
C ILE A 380 19.20 -1.66 20.92
N LEU A 381 19.25 -0.33 20.86
CA LEU A 381 19.97 0.52 21.83
C LEU A 381 19.38 0.49 23.24
N ALA A 382 18.10 0.14 23.38
CA ALA A 382 17.48 -0.05 24.69
C ALA A 382 18.05 -1.25 25.47
N LEU A 383 18.78 -2.16 24.81
CA LEU A 383 19.43 -3.29 25.46
C LEU A 383 20.67 -2.85 26.26
N PRO A 384 20.92 -3.41 27.46
CA PRO A 384 22.02 -2.97 28.31
C PRO A 384 23.40 -3.13 27.66
N GLY A 385 24.23 -2.09 27.73
CA GLY A 385 25.62 -2.16 27.28
C GLY A 385 25.81 -2.27 25.76
N VAL A 386 24.76 -1.96 24.98
CA VAL A 386 24.84 -1.89 23.52
C VAL A 386 25.33 -0.51 23.07
N GLU A 387 26.30 -0.51 22.16
CA GLU A 387 26.77 0.68 21.45
C GLU A 387 26.43 0.57 19.96
N GLN A 388 26.02 1.70 19.36
CA GLN A 388 25.84 1.84 17.92
C GLN A 388 27.05 2.54 17.29
N ILE A 389 27.46 2.05 16.13
CA ILE A 389 28.38 2.72 15.22
C ILE A 389 27.63 2.94 13.91
N VAL A 390 27.53 4.19 13.47
CA VAL A 390 27.10 4.53 12.11
C VAL A 390 28.35 4.60 11.26
N ALA A 391 28.46 3.76 10.24
CA ALA A 391 29.61 3.76 9.35
C ALA A 391 29.71 5.10 8.61
N SER A 392 30.91 5.67 8.58
CA SER A 392 31.17 6.97 7.98
C SER A 392 32.63 7.10 7.54
N GLU A 393 32.95 8.15 6.79
CA GLU A 393 34.33 8.45 6.41
C GLU A 393 35.20 8.71 7.66
N GLU A 394 34.66 9.44 8.65
CA GLU A 394 35.40 9.89 9.83
C GLU A 394 35.86 8.74 10.73
N ASN A 395 35.13 7.62 10.75
CA ASN A 395 35.52 6.43 11.50
C ASN A 395 36.28 5.40 10.64
N GLY A 396 36.60 5.73 9.38
CA GLY A 396 37.37 4.91 8.47
C GLY A 396 36.61 3.70 7.93
N SER A 397 35.28 3.73 7.94
CA SER A 397 34.47 2.66 7.35
C SER A 397 34.55 2.69 5.82
N PRO A 398 34.45 1.52 5.15
CA PRO A 398 34.37 1.47 3.69
C PRO A 398 33.22 2.33 3.16
N GLU A 399 33.44 3.04 2.04
CA GLU A 399 32.46 3.93 1.42
C GLU A 399 31.12 3.25 1.15
N GLY A 400 31.16 2.01 0.65
CA GLY A 400 29.97 1.20 0.40
C GLY A 400 29.25 0.70 1.66
N ALA A 401 29.58 1.19 2.86
CA ALA A 401 28.86 0.91 4.11
C ALA A 401 28.38 2.20 4.79
N TRP A 402 28.61 3.38 4.21
CA TRP A 402 28.31 4.64 4.89
C TRP A 402 26.81 4.82 5.15
N GLY A 403 26.46 5.15 6.39
CA GLY A 403 25.07 5.24 6.85
C GLY A 403 24.56 3.95 7.53
N ASP A 404 25.17 2.80 7.23
CA ASP A 404 24.81 1.54 7.87
C ASP A 404 25.09 1.57 9.38
N ARG A 405 24.25 0.87 10.15
CA ARG A 405 24.27 0.88 11.60
C ARG A 405 24.71 -0.48 12.12
N PHE A 406 25.74 -0.47 12.96
CA PHE A 406 26.35 -1.67 13.53
C PHE A 406 26.24 -1.64 15.06
N PHE A 407 25.69 -2.71 15.64
CA PHE A 407 25.43 -2.80 17.07
C PHE A 407 26.34 -3.83 17.75
N HIS A 408 26.99 -3.41 18.84
CA HIS A 408 28.01 -4.18 19.55
C HIS A 408 27.74 -4.21 21.07
N VAL A 409 28.28 -5.21 21.75
CA VAL A 409 28.29 -5.28 23.22
C VAL A 409 29.73 -5.14 23.72
N GLY A 410 29.97 -4.10 24.53
CA GLY A 410 31.30 -3.79 25.07
C GLY A 410 32.30 -3.25 24.02
N PRO A 411 33.58 -3.06 24.41
CA PRO A 411 34.59 -2.42 23.57
C PRO A 411 35.09 -3.29 22.41
N ASP A 412 34.75 -4.59 22.37
CA ASP A 412 35.14 -5.47 21.26
C ASP A 412 34.23 -5.23 20.05
N ARG A 413 34.77 -4.49 19.07
CA ARG A 413 34.07 -4.09 17.84
C ARG A 413 34.35 -5.01 16.66
N ARG A 414 34.88 -6.22 16.89
CA ARG A 414 35.22 -7.15 15.81
C ARG A 414 34.02 -7.70 15.06
N GLN A 415 32.91 -7.94 15.75
CA GLN A 415 31.74 -8.55 15.13
C GLN A 415 30.45 -7.97 15.74
N PRO A 416 29.66 -7.21 14.96
CA PRO A 416 28.34 -6.76 15.40
C PRO A 416 27.43 -7.97 15.62
N PHE A 417 26.50 -7.86 16.56
CA PHE A 417 25.47 -8.88 16.75
C PHE A 417 24.17 -8.55 16.01
N ALA A 418 24.00 -7.28 15.64
CA ALA A 418 22.94 -6.80 14.77
C ALA A 418 23.47 -5.73 13.83
N THR A 419 22.92 -5.64 12.61
CA THR A 419 23.14 -4.50 11.72
C THR A 419 21.84 -4.07 11.05
N ILE A 420 21.73 -2.80 10.71
CA ILE A 420 20.69 -2.25 9.85
C ILE A 420 21.40 -1.62 8.65
N VAL A 421 21.09 -2.11 7.46
CA VAL A 421 21.74 -1.69 6.21
C VAL A 421 20.70 -1.14 5.23
N GLU A 422 21.02 -0.04 4.54
CA GLU A 422 20.06 0.73 3.73
C GLU A 422 20.41 0.76 2.22
N HIS A 423 21.51 0.13 1.81
CA HIS A 423 21.94 0.06 0.41
C HIS A 423 22.59 -1.30 0.11
N ASP A 424 22.66 -1.66 -1.18
CA ASP A 424 23.36 -2.87 -1.60
C ASP A 424 24.89 -2.62 -1.57
N VAL A 425 25.65 -3.71 -1.47
CA VAL A 425 27.12 -3.68 -1.58
C VAL A 425 27.51 -4.46 -2.84
N PRO A 426 27.89 -3.77 -3.94
CA PRO A 426 28.18 -4.40 -5.23
C PRO A 426 29.12 -5.60 -5.14
N GLY A 427 28.65 -6.76 -5.62
CA GLY A 427 29.40 -8.01 -5.63
C GLY A 427 29.43 -8.77 -4.30
N PHE A 428 28.76 -8.26 -3.27
CA PHE A 428 28.62 -8.91 -1.96
C PHE A 428 27.16 -9.17 -1.61
N ASP A 429 26.29 -8.17 -1.74
CA ASP A 429 24.94 -8.22 -1.16
C ASP A 429 23.80 -7.68 -2.05
N ASP A 430 23.97 -7.80 -3.36
CA ASP A 430 22.99 -7.26 -4.33
C ASP A 430 21.69 -8.07 -4.41
N ALA A 431 21.67 -9.26 -3.79
CA ALA A 431 20.53 -10.17 -3.84
C ALA A 431 19.31 -9.64 -3.08
N SER A 432 19.52 -8.74 -2.10
CA SER A 432 18.46 -8.15 -1.29
C SER A 432 17.75 -6.98 -1.99
N GLN A 433 18.39 -6.40 -3.02
CA GLN A 433 17.89 -5.26 -3.79
C GLN A 433 17.53 -4.10 -2.86
N LEU A 434 18.45 -3.67 -1.99
CA LEU A 434 18.22 -2.59 -1.03
C LEU A 434 18.31 -1.21 -1.66
N ASP A 435 18.88 -1.05 -2.85
CA ASP A 435 18.98 0.21 -3.61
C ASP A 435 17.62 0.71 -4.18
N ARG A 436 16.54 0.47 -3.43
CA ARG A 436 15.19 0.97 -3.66
C ARG A 436 14.87 2.02 -2.58
N PRO A 437 14.22 3.13 -2.92
CA PRO A 437 13.86 4.16 -1.95
C PRO A 437 13.10 3.59 -0.74
N GLY A 438 13.62 3.87 0.46
CA GLY A 438 13.00 3.50 1.73
C GLY A 438 13.09 2.01 2.09
N VAL A 439 13.88 1.21 1.39
CA VAL A 439 14.12 -0.20 1.72
C VAL A 439 15.36 -0.33 2.59
N PHE A 440 15.27 -1.13 3.65
CA PHE A 440 16.40 -1.47 4.51
C PHE A 440 16.32 -2.93 4.94
N ARG A 441 17.41 -3.45 5.52
CA ARG A 441 17.47 -4.83 6.03
C ARG A 441 18.02 -4.86 7.44
N LEU A 442 17.32 -5.59 8.31
CA LEU A 442 17.79 -5.96 9.65
C LEU A 442 18.53 -7.29 9.57
N ASN A 443 19.73 -7.36 10.16
CA ASN A 443 20.55 -8.56 10.25
C ASN A 443 20.82 -8.91 11.71
N LEU A 444 20.78 -10.20 12.06
CA LEU A 444 20.96 -10.68 13.43
C LEU A 444 21.88 -11.91 13.49
N ASP A 445 22.79 -11.96 14.46
CA ASP A 445 23.65 -13.11 14.78
C ASP A 445 22.86 -14.18 15.56
N LEU A 446 22.16 -15.04 14.82
CA LEU A 446 21.34 -16.12 15.40
C LEU A 446 22.23 -17.22 16.01
N GLY A 447 23.42 -17.40 15.44
CA GLY A 447 24.29 -18.51 15.76
C GLY A 447 23.80 -19.83 15.21
N ARG A 448 24.65 -20.86 15.36
CA ARG A 448 24.44 -22.15 14.70
C ARG A 448 23.13 -22.84 15.11
N THR A 449 22.83 -22.90 16.40
CA THR A 449 21.67 -23.64 16.91
C THR A 449 20.35 -23.04 16.45
N GLU A 450 20.20 -21.71 16.58
CA GLU A 450 18.97 -21.04 16.18
C GLU A 450 18.82 -21.01 14.65
N PHE A 451 19.91 -20.78 13.93
CA PHE A 451 19.93 -20.87 12.47
C PHE A 451 19.45 -22.24 11.98
N GLU A 452 20.00 -23.34 12.53
CA GLU A 452 19.58 -24.71 12.20
C GLU A 452 18.10 -24.95 12.51
N SER A 453 17.61 -24.43 13.64
CA SER A 453 16.21 -24.56 14.03
C SER A 453 15.26 -23.83 13.08
N LEU A 454 15.65 -22.66 12.58
CA LEU A 454 14.80 -21.82 11.71
C LEU A 454 14.78 -22.30 10.26
N PHE A 455 15.95 -22.68 9.72
CA PHE A 455 16.10 -22.96 8.30
C PHE A 455 16.20 -24.46 7.98
N GLY A 456 16.31 -25.33 8.99
CA GLY A 456 16.35 -26.78 8.80
C GLY A 456 17.70 -27.34 8.34
N PHE A 457 18.73 -26.50 8.20
CA PHE A 457 20.08 -26.91 7.80
C PHE A 457 21.16 -26.09 8.54
N PRO A 458 22.38 -26.64 8.71
CA PRO A 458 23.49 -25.92 9.36
C PRO A 458 23.99 -24.75 8.51
N PRO A 459 24.49 -23.65 9.14
CA PRO A 459 25.14 -22.54 8.42
C PRO A 459 26.09 -22.98 7.31
N LYS A 460 26.89 -24.03 7.56
CA LYS A 460 27.88 -24.56 6.61
C LYS A 460 27.29 -25.15 5.33
N ALA A 461 26.02 -25.52 5.32
CA ALA A 461 25.32 -26.05 4.16
C ALA A 461 24.58 -24.95 3.36
N PHE A 462 24.70 -23.68 3.75
CA PHE A 462 23.93 -22.59 3.14
C PHE A 462 24.05 -22.49 1.62
N GLU A 463 25.24 -22.67 1.04
CA GLU A 463 25.41 -22.57 -0.42
C GLU A 463 24.60 -23.63 -1.19
N GLU A 464 24.37 -24.79 -0.60
CA GLU A 464 23.54 -25.85 -1.19
C GLU A 464 22.04 -25.46 -1.18
N HIS A 465 21.61 -24.71 -0.16
CA HIS A 465 20.23 -24.28 0.04
C HIS A 465 19.93 -22.85 -0.43
N ARG A 466 20.95 -22.09 -0.87
CA ARG A 466 20.82 -20.67 -1.21
C ARG A 466 19.70 -20.39 -2.21
N HIS A 467 19.50 -21.30 -3.16
CA HIS A 467 18.50 -21.21 -4.22
C HIS A 467 17.04 -21.30 -3.74
N GLU A 468 16.81 -21.69 -2.48
CA GLU A 468 15.49 -21.81 -1.87
C GLU A 468 14.94 -20.47 -1.36
N PHE A 469 15.77 -19.43 -1.29
CA PHE A 469 15.43 -18.16 -0.66
C PHE A 469 15.36 -17.00 -1.65
N ASP A 470 14.28 -16.22 -1.58
CA ASP A 470 14.21 -14.89 -2.18
C ASP A 470 14.67 -13.85 -1.14
N PHE A 471 15.90 -13.37 -1.31
CA PHE A 471 16.52 -12.41 -0.39
C PHE A 471 15.91 -11.01 -0.46
N ALA A 472 15.14 -10.69 -1.51
CA ALA A 472 14.48 -9.40 -1.67
C ALA A 472 13.03 -9.38 -1.13
N ARG A 473 12.53 -10.53 -0.65
CA ARG A 473 11.18 -10.68 -0.12
C ARG A 473 11.03 -9.91 1.18
N LEU A 474 9.99 -9.08 1.25
CA LEU A 474 9.72 -8.27 2.43
C LEU A 474 9.16 -9.13 3.55
N ASP A 475 9.33 -8.68 4.80
CA ASP A 475 8.69 -9.27 5.98
C ASP A 475 9.00 -10.76 6.21
N THR A 476 10.04 -11.28 5.58
CA THR A 476 10.38 -12.70 5.62
C THR A 476 11.76 -12.87 6.23
N LEU A 477 11.85 -13.72 7.25
CA LEU A 477 13.13 -14.14 7.80
C LEU A 477 13.79 -15.15 6.86
N VAL A 478 14.97 -14.79 6.37
CA VAL A 478 15.81 -15.64 5.51
C VAL A 478 17.22 -15.72 6.08
N PRO A 479 18.04 -16.71 5.70
CA PRO A 479 19.47 -16.66 5.95
C PRO A 479 20.08 -15.40 5.35
N HIS A 480 21.07 -14.81 6.02
CA HIS A 480 21.73 -13.63 5.46
C HIS A 480 22.49 -13.98 4.18
N PRO A 481 22.31 -13.26 3.05
CA PRO A 481 22.92 -13.59 1.76
C PRO A 481 24.47 -13.66 1.78
N GLY A 482 25.16 -12.73 2.46
CA GLY A 482 26.63 -12.80 2.64
C GLY A 482 27.13 -13.52 3.91
N TYR A 483 26.38 -13.49 5.01
CA TYR A 483 26.84 -13.93 6.34
C TYR A 483 26.14 -15.17 6.90
N ALA A 484 25.29 -15.87 6.14
CA ALA A 484 24.62 -17.10 6.59
C ALA A 484 25.60 -18.19 7.05
N LEU A 485 26.78 -18.33 6.42
CA LEU A 485 27.83 -19.27 6.84
C LEU A 485 28.32 -19.03 8.29
N TYR A 486 28.14 -17.81 8.82
CA TYR A 486 28.47 -17.42 10.19
C TYR A 486 27.25 -17.49 11.14
N GLY A 487 26.10 -17.95 10.66
CA GLY A 487 24.87 -18.08 11.43
C GLY A 487 24.04 -16.80 11.52
N PHE A 488 24.14 -15.91 10.53
CA PHE A 488 23.29 -14.71 10.45
C PHE A 488 22.00 -14.99 9.70
N GLY A 489 20.91 -14.40 10.21
CA GLY A 489 19.65 -14.25 9.49
C GLY A 489 19.38 -12.78 9.15
N SER A 490 18.46 -12.54 8.22
CA SER A 490 18.08 -11.21 7.78
C SER A 490 16.61 -11.08 7.45
N ILE A 491 16.07 -9.87 7.60
CA ILE A 491 14.70 -9.50 7.21
C ILE A 491 14.75 -8.18 6.45
N VAL A 492 14.24 -8.14 5.23
CA VAL A 492 14.08 -6.90 4.44
C VAL A 492 12.76 -6.24 4.79
N MET A 493 12.79 -4.93 5.07
CA MET A 493 11.63 -4.14 5.48
C MET A 493 10.76 -4.86 6.52
N PRO A 494 11.30 -5.21 7.70
CA PRO A 494 10.48 -5.79 8.76
C PRO A 494 9.31 -4.86 9.10
N GLY A 495 8.10 -5.38 9.03
CA GLY A 495 6.87 -4.70 9.38
C GLY A 495 6.37 -5.07 10.77
N PRO A 496 5.25 -4.48 11.22
CA PRO A 496 4.80 -4.66 12.60
C PRO A 496 4.46 -6.09 13.02
N HIS A 497 4.06 -6.94 12.06
CA HIS A 497 3.65 -8.32 12.35
C HIS A 497 4.83 -9.27 12.64
N VAL A 498 6.04 -8.93 12.17
CA VAL A 498 7.27 -9.69 12.47
C VAL A 498 8.00 -9.21 13.73
N LEU A 499 7.57 -8.09 14.34
CA LEU A 499 8.20 -7.55 15.55
C LEU A 499 8.33 -8.55 16.70
N PRO A 500 7.32 -9.39 17.03
CA PRO A 500 7.47 -10.38 18.11
C PRO A 500 8.60 -11.38 17.86
N GLU A 501 8.76 -11.79 16.59
CA GLU A 501 9.83 -12.71 16.20
C GLU A 501 11.19 -12.00 16.21
N ILE A 502 11.24 -10.75 15.75
CA ILE A 502 12.44 -9.91 15.86
C ILE A 502 12.88 -9.79 17.31
N ASP A 503 11.96 -9.55 18.25
CA ASP A 503 12.29 -9.45 19.68
C ASP A 503 12.91 -10.73 20.23
N ARG A 504 12.35 -11.88 19.85
CA ARG A 504 12.87 -13.20 20.22
C ARG A 504 14.28 -13.41 19.67
N LEU A 505 14.49 -13.15 18.38
CA LEU A 505 15.78 -13.33 17.71
C LEU A 505 16.83 -12.33 18.20
N LEU A 506 16.41 -11.10 18.47
CA LEU A 506 17.28 -10.06 19.02
C LEU A 506 17.76 -10.43 20.42
N ALA A 507 16.90 -10.99 21.27
CA ALA A 507 17.30 -11.49 22.59
C ALA A 507 18.36 -12.60 22.48
N ILE A 508 18.23 -13.50 21.50
CA ILE A 508 19.23 -14.56 21.22
C ILE A 508 20.55 -13.94 20.76
N ALA A 509 20.52 -13.05 19.76
CA ALA A 509 21.70 -12.41 19.22
C ALA A 509 22.44 -11.58 20.29
N TYR A 510 21.69 -10.85 21.12
CA TYR A 510 22.23 -10.08 22.23
C TYR A 510 22.88 -10.96 23.31
N ALA A 511 22.21 -12.02 23.76
CA ALA A 511 22.77 -12.94 24.75
C ALA A 511 24.10 -13.55 24.27
N ARG A 512 24.18 -13.90 22.99
CA ARG A 512 25.42 -14.40 22.36
C ARG A 512 26.53 -13.36 22.33
N ALA A 513 26.19 -12.09 22.14
CA ALA A 513 27.15 -10.99 22.15
C ALA A 513 27.72 -10.73 23.54
N VAL A 514 26.85 -10.71 24.57
CA VAL A 514 27.25 -10.61 25.99
C VAL A 514 28.20 -11.76 26.35
N ASP A 515 27.82 -12.98 26.02
CA ASP A 515 28.63 -14.17 26.21
C ASP A 515 30.03 -14.08 25.58
N ARG A 516 30.13 -13.54 24.36
CA ARG A 516 31.41 -13.29 23.69
C ARG A 516 32.24 -12.25 24.45
N HIS A 517 31.61 -11.14 24.82
CA HIS A 517 32.26 -10.06 25.55
C HIS A 517 32.81 -10.55 26.91
N GLU A 518 32.01 -11.28 27.70
CA GLU A 518 32.45 -11.82 28.98
C GLU A 518 33.59 -12.84 28.86
N ARG A 519 33.57 -13.67 27.80
CA ARG A 519 34.68 -14.60 27.52
C ARG A 519 35.95 -13.85 27.13
N ALA A 520 35.83 -12.78 26.33
CA ALA A 520 36.97 -11.96 25.96
C ALA A 520 37.55 -11.22 27.18
N ALA A 521 36.70 -10.64 28.03
CA ALA A 521 37.09 -9.96 29.26
C ALA A 521 37.82 -10.89 30.24
N ARG A 522 37.32 -12.13 30.43
CA ARG A 522 38.00 -13.16 31.25
C ARG A 522 39.40 -13.49 30.72
N ARG A 523 39.53 -13.71 29.41
CA ARG A 523 40.84 -13.98 28.79
C ARG A 523 41.81 -12.81 28.94
N ALA A 524 41.32 -11.58 28.86
CA ALA A 524 42.14 -10.38 29.04
C ALA A 524 42.54 -10.13 30.51
N ALA A 525 41.79 -10.66 31.48
CA ALA A 525 42.12 -10.58 32.91
C ALA A 525 43.08 -11.70 33.37
N ASP A 526 43.11 -12.83 32.65
CA ASP A 526 44.03 -13.95 32.89
C ASP A 526 45.41 -13.77 32.23
N HIS A 527 45.60 -12.69 31.46
CA HIS A 527 46.85 -12.27 30.80
C HIS A 527 47.36 -10.97 31.41
#